data_AF-A0A0K2T0A8-F1
#
_entry.id   AF-A0A0K2T0A8-F1
#
_cell.length_a   1.000
_cell.length_b   1.000
_cell.length_c   1.000
_cell.angle_alpha   90.00
_cell.angle_beta   90.00
_cell.angle_gamma   90.00
#
_symmetry.space_group_name_H-M   'P 1'
#
loop_
_entity.id
_entity.type
_entity.pdbx_description
1 polymer ?
#
loop_
_entity_poly.entity_id
_entity_poly.type
_entity_poly.pdbx_seq_one_letter_code
_entity_poly.pdbx_strand_id
1 'polypeptide(L)'
;QLFLIMNTFACLLLIAQVASLAYGQGCQTTSGQNCVFPSKFREMTLTKCVKADYDKYWCATSNNADGSVDTYGDCNADCPMEVHDPATECITTGNYQCVFPFEYNGVTYNKCTDADNEGKKWCAINK
;
A
#
# COMPACT_ATOMS: atom_id res chain seq x y z
N GLN A 1 -19.71 -43.33 27.46
CA GLN A 1 -20.16 -42.14 26.70
C GLN A 1 -19.52 -40.82 27.16
N LEU A 2 -18.82 -40.73 28.31
CA LEU A 2 -18.06 -39.52 28.70
C LEU A 2 -16.66 -39.39 28.06
N PHE A 3 -15.99 -40.50 27.73
CA PHE A 3 -14.61 -40.49 27.20
C PHE A 3 -14.46 -39.93 25.77
N LEU A 4 -15.51 -40.00 24.94
CA LEU A 4 -15.50 -39.46 23.57
C LEU A 4 -15.60 -37.93 23.55
N ILE A 5 -16.20 -37.33 24.59
CA ILE A 5 -16.47 -35.88 24.68
C ILE A 5 -15.21 -35.12 25.14
N MET A 6 -14.39 -35.73 26.00
CA MET A 6 -13.13 -35.11 26.45
C MET A 6 -12.11 -34.96 25.31
N ASN A 7 -12.14 -35.87 24.32
CA ASN A 7 -11.19 -35.86 23.21
C ASN A 7 -11.54 -34.80 22.14
N THR A 8 -12.82 -34.49 21.96
CA THR A 8 -13.27 -33.40 21.07
C THR A 8 -12.99 -32.02 21.66
N PHE A 9 -13.10 -31.85 22.99
CA PHE A 9 -12.75 -30.59 23.66
C PHE A 9 -11.23 -30.36 23.71
N ALA A 10 -10.43 -31.40 23.91
CA ALA A 10 -8.97 -31.29 23.83
C ALA A 10 -8.49 -30.91 22.42
N CYS A 11 -9.15 -31.42 21.39
CA CYS A 11 -8.86 -31.06 20.00
C CYS A 11 -9.21 -29.59 19.70
N LEU A 12 -10.37 -29.11 20.15
CA LEU A 12 -10.82 -27.71 19.99
C LEU A 12 -9.88 -26.68 20.65
N LEU A 13 -9.25 -27.02 21.78
CA LEU A 13 -8.27 -26.15 22.43
C LEU A 13 -6.92 -26.11 21.69
N LEU A 14 -6.51 -27.19 21.02
CA LEU A 14 -5.28 -27.21 20.20
C LEU A 14 -5.44 -26.39 18.91
N ILE A 15 -6.62 -26.39 18.27
CA ILE A 15 -6.85 -25.55 17.07
C ILE A 15 -6.86 -24.06 17.38
N ALA A 16 -7.29 -23.65 18.59
CA ALA A 16 -7.21 -22.26 19.01
C ALA A 16 -5.76 -21.78 19.22
N GLN A 17 -4.87 -22.65 19.73
CA GLN A 17 -3.45 -22.32 19.92
C GLN A 17 -2.67 -22.17 18.61
N VAL A 18 -3.05 -22.91 17.55
CA VAL A 18 -2.41 -22.76 16.22
C VAL A 18 -3.04 -21.67 15.35
N ALA A 19 -4.30 -21.30 15.59
CA ALA A 19 -4.94 -20.16 14.90
C ALA A 19 -4.29 -18.82 15.27
N SER A 20 -3.71 -18.70 16.48
CA SER A 20 -2.93 -17.53 16.90
C SER A 20 -1.53 -17.46 16.25
N LEU A 21 -1.04 -18.56 15.66
CA LEU A 21 0.30 -18.63 15.08
C LEU A 21 0.32 -18.45 13.55
N ALA A 22 -0.85 -18.33 12.91
CA ALA A 22 -0.98 -18.18 11.46
C ALA A 22 -1.81 -16.96 11.02
N TYR A 23 -2.20 -16.07 11.94
CA TYR A 23 -2.55 -14.70 11.58
C TYR A 23 -1.22 -13.99 11.34
N GLY A 24 -0.71 -14.03 10.10
CA GLY A 24 0.47 -13.25 9.72
C GLY A 24 0.31 -11.85 10.28
N GLN A 25 1.29 -11.37 11.05
CA GLN A 25 1.24 -10.04 11.67
C GLN A 25 0.74 -9.06 10.61
N GLY A 26 -0.47 -8.52 10.81
CA GLY A 26 -0.95 -7.44 9.99
C GLY A 26 0.13 -6.36 9.97
N CYS A 27 0.37 -5.74 8.82
CA CYS A 27 1.37 -4.71 8.73
C CYS A 27 1.04 -3.58 9.72
N GLN A 28 2.05 -3.16 10.48
CA GLN A 28 1.92 -2.09 11.47
C GLN A 28 2.89 -0.96 11.15
N THR A 29 2.51 0.22 11.61
CA THR A 29 3.39 1.37 11.61
C THR A 29 4.42 1.27 12.73
N THR A 30 5.47 2.10 12.65
CA THR A 30 6.46 2.30 13.72
C THR A 30 5.85 2.86 15.01
N SER A 31 4.65 3.45 14.94
CA SER A 31 3.83 3.87 16.09
C SER A 31 2.90 2.77 16.63
N GLY A 32 2.90 1.58 16.03
CA GLY A 32 2.08 0.44 16.45
C GLY A 32 0.63 0.47 15.94
N GLN A 33 0.29 1.38 15.03
CA GLN A 33 -1.04 1.39 14.39
C GLN A 33 -1.09 0.36 13.27
N ASN A 34 -2.22 -0.32 13.12
CA ASN A 34 -2.40 -1.26 12.01
C ASN A 34 -2.61 -0.50 10.70
N CYS A 35 -1.99 -0.98 9.64
CA CYS A 35 -2.27 -0.52 8.30
C CYS A 35 -3.67 -0.97 7.85
N VAL A 36 -4.37 -0.08 7.18
CA VAL A 36 -5.65 -0.33 6.52
C VAL A 36 -5.36 -0.52 5.04
N PHE A 37 -5.75 -1.69 4.51
CA PHE A 37 -5.70 -1.99 3.10
C PHE A 37 -7.04 -2.62 2.66
N PRO A 38 -7.53 -2.33 1.44
CA PRO A 38 -7.00 -1.35 0.51
C PRO A 38 -7.34 0.10 0.91
N SER A 39 -6.52 1.04 0.47
CA SER A 39 -6.78 2.49 0.63
C SER A 39 -6.50 3.24 -0.67
N LYS A 40 -7.32 4.24 -0.99
CA LYS A 40 -7.12 5.08 -2.17
C LYS A 40 -6.20 6.24 -1.84
N PHE A 41 -5.11 6.38 -2.59
CA PHE A 41 -4.23 7.53 -2.47
C PHE A 41 -3.92 8.07 -3.85
N ARG A 42 -4.41 9.27 -4.15
CA ARG A 42 -4.39 9.85 -5.50
C ARG A 42 -5.05 8.85 -6.49
N GLU A 43 -4.41 8.58 -7.63
CA GLU A 43 -4.89 7.60 -8.62
C GLU A 43 -4.38 6.16 -8.34
N MET A 44 -3.82 5.90 -7.15
CA MET A 44 -3.29 4.59 -6.77
C MET A 44 -4.16 3.91 -5.69
N THR A 45 -4.17 2.58 -5.71
CA THR A 45 -4.77 1.78 -4.63
C THR A 45 -3.66 1.11 -3.83
N LEU A 46 -3.49 1.56 -2.60
CA LEU A 46 -2.50 1.01 -1.67
C LEU A 46 -3.00 -0.34 -1.17
N THR A 47 -2.25 -1.39 -1.46
CA THR A 47 -2.50 -2.76 -0.97
C THR A 47 -1.37 -3.28 -0.08
N LYS A 48 -0.31 -2.48 0.04
CA LYS A 48 0.95 -2.73 0.73
C LYS A 48 1.60 -1.36 1.01
N CYS A 49 2.67 -1.33 1.77
CA CYS A 49 3.32 -0.06 2.08
C CYS A 49 3.98 0.53 0.84
N VAL A 50 3.80 1.82 0.61
CA VAL A 50 4.37 2.51 -0.55
C VAL A 50 5.38 3.54 -0.10
N LYS A 51 6.32 3.87 -0.98
CA LYS A 51 7.30 4.92 -0.74
C LYS A 51 6.81 6.22 -1.36
N ALA A 52 6.84 7.32 -0.60
CA ALA A 52 6.43 8.64 -1.10
C ALA A 52 7.42 9.70 -0.62
N ASP A 53 8.09 10.37 -1.57
CA ASP A 53 8.97 11.56 -1.45
C ASP A 53 10.14 11.53 -0.45
N TYR A 54 10.16 10.60 0.50
CA TYR A 54 11.19 10.34 1.49
C TYR A 54 11.53 8.84 1.49
N ASP A 55 12.73 8.45 1.92
CA ASP A 55 13.21 7.05 1.94
C ASP A 55 12.47 6.11 2.91
N LYS A 56 11.20 6.41 3.23
CA LYS A 56 10.35 5.65 4.13
C LYS A 56 9.11 5.14 3.43
N TYR A 57 8.72 3.93 3.81
CA TYR A 57 7.48 3.30 3.39
C TYR A 57 6.36 3.65 4.36
N TRP A 58 5.15 3.86 3.85
CA TRP A 58 4.00 4.22 4.66
C TRP A 58 2.73 3.49 4.22
N CYS A 59 1.74 3.47 5.10
CA CYS A 59 0.42 2.94 4.85
C CYS A 59 -0.66 3.85 5.47
N ALA A 60 -1.90 3.69 5.02
CA ALA A 60 -3.05 4.30 5.69
C ALA A 60 -3.30 3.62 7.04
N THR A 61 -3.67 4.39 8.05
CA THR A 61 -4.14 3.89 9.36
C THR A 61 -5.64 4.15 9.58
N SER A 62 -6.23 5.02 8.75
CA SER A 62 -7.68 5.16 8.58
C SER A 62 -8.01 5.62 7.15
N ASN A 63 -9.26 5.41 6.74
CA ASN A 63 -9.80 5.90 5.48
C ASN A 63 -10.99 6.81 5.71
N ASN A 64 -11.17 7.78 4.82
CA ASN A 64 -12.40 8.55 4.65
C ASN A 64 -13.54 7.64 4.16
N ALA A 65 -14.77 8.17 4.16
CA ALA A 65 -15.95 7.45 3.71
C ALA A 65 -15.89 6.98 2.24
N ASP A 66 -15.12 7.68 1.39
CA ASP A 66 -14.89 7.31 -0.02
C ASP A 66 -13.76 6.28 -0.22
N GLY A 67 -13.13 5.85 0.88
CA GLY A 67 -11.99 4.93 0.88
C GLY A 67 -10.63 5.60 0.65
N SER A 68 -10.57 6.93 0.55
CA SER A 68 -9.30 7.65 0.48
C SER A 68 -8.58 7.66 1.83
N VAL A 69 -7.25 7.74 1.81
CA VAL A 69 -6.44 7.85 3.03
C VAL A 69 -6.90 9.07 3.83
N ASP A 70 -7.22 8.86 5.11
CA ASP A 70 -7.54 9.91 6.07
C ASP A 70 -6.33 10.15 6.98
N THR A 71 -5.86 9.11 7.66
CA THR A 71 -4.61 9.13 8.45
C THR A 71 -3.62 8.06 7.96
N TYR A 72 -2.33 8.27 8.24
CA TYR A 72 -1.24 7.41 7.76
C TYR A 72 -0.10 7.31 8.77
N GLY A 73 0.81 6.36 8.55
CA GLY A 73 2.06 6.26 9.31
C GLY A 73 3.15 5.46 8.61
N ASP A 74 4.39 5.62 9.10
CA ASP A 74 5.58 4.93 8.61
C ASP A 74 5.48 3.43 8.92
N CYS A 75 5.58 2.57 7.91
CA CYS A 75 5.55 1.12 8.08
C CYS A 75 6.80 0.58 8.79
N ASN A 76 6.62 -0.50 9.53
CA ASN A 76 7.74 -1.33 9.97
C ASN A 76 8.42 -2.02 8.78
N ALA A 77 9.70 -2.34 8.93
CA ALA A 77 10.51 -2.94 7.86
C ALA A 77 10.03 -4.33 7.41
N ASP A 78 9.29 -5.03 8.29
CA ASP A 78 8.77 -6.38 8.02
C ASP A 78 7.47 -6.36 7.19
N CYS A 79 6.93 -5.19 6.89
CA CYS A 79 5.73 -5.04 6.10
C CYS A 79 5.97 -5.38 4.62
N PRO A 80 4.97 -5.92 3.90
CA PRO A 80 4.99 -5.97 2.45
C PRO A 80 5.14 -4.56 1.89
N MET A 81 6.16 -4.35 1.05
CA MET A 81 6.46 -3.09 0.41
C MET A 81 6.18 -3.15 -1.09
N GLU A 82 5.62 -2.08 -1.64
CA GLU A 82 5.54 -1.90 -3.07
C GLU A 82 6.92 -1.61 -3.63
N VAL A 83 7.34 -2.44 -4.58
CA VAL A 83 8.54 -2.23 -5.36
C VAL A 83 8.06 -1.82 -6.75
N HIS A 84 8.19 -0.54 -7.06
CA HIS A 84 8.04 -0.08 -8.43
C HIS A 84 9.33 -0.36 -9.18
N ASP A 85 9.21 -0.88 -10.40
CA ASP A 85 10.34 -1.11 -11.28
C ASP A 85 10.38 -0.03 -12.37
N PRO A 86 11.36 0.90 -12.30
CA PRO A 86 11.51 1.96 -13.31
C PRO A 86 11.76 1.43 -14.73
N ALA A 87 12.16 0.16 -14.90
CA ALA A 87 12.34 -0.45 -16.22
C ALA A 87 11.01 -0.86 -16.87
N THR A 88 9.96 -1.10 -16.07
CA THR A 88 8.67 -1.58 -16.56
C THR A 88 7.54 -0.58 -16.34
N GLU A 89 7.72 0.41 -15.47
CA GLU A 89 6.71 1.42 -15.12
C GLU A 89 7.22 2.86 -15.37
N CYS A 90 6.40 3.73 -15.97
CA CYS A 90 6.67 5.19 -16.01
C CYS A 90 6.15 5.74 -14.67
N ILE A 91 7.07 5.82 -13.72
CA ILE A 91 6.91 6.37 -12.37
C ILE A 91 7.77 7.63 -12.21
N THR A 92 7.35 8.51 -11.31
CA THR A 92 8.15 9.68 -10.92
C THR A 92 9.28 9.27 -9.98
N THR A 93 10.25 10.16 -9.78
CA THR A 93 11.32 9.99 -8.78
C THR A 93 10.79 9.89 -7.34
N GLY A 94 9.55 10.32 -7.10
CA GLY A 94 8.83 10.17 -5.83
C GLY A 94 8.07 8.85 -5.70
N ASN A 95 8.25 7.90 -6.63
CA ASN A 95 7.52 6.62 -6.72
C ASN A 95 6.00 6.75 -6.94
N TYR A 96 5.55 7.85 -7.51
CA TYR A 96 4.15 7.96 -7.98
C TYR A 96 4.01 7.45 -9.40
N GLN A 97 2.98 6.66 -9.64
CA GLN A 97 2.61 6.21 -10.97
C GLN A 97 2.11 7.39 -11.82
N CYS A 98 2.60 7.46 -13.07
CA CYS A 98 2.10 8.44 -14.03
C CYS A 98 0.68 8.11 -14.46
N VAL A 99 -0.13 9.15 -14.66
CA VAL A 99 -1.51 9.05 -15.12
C VAL A 99 -1.57 9.51 -16.56
N PHE A 100 -2.05 8.64 -17.45
CA PHE A 100 -2.20 8.92 -18.87
C PHE A 100 -3.64 8.71 -19.35
N PRO A 101 -4.10 9.50 -20.33
CA PRO A 101 -3.48 10.73 -20.83
C PRO A 101 -3.54 11.88 -19.79
N PHE A 102 -2.63 12.84 -19.89
CA PHE A 102 -2.72 14.10 -19.15
C PHE A 102 -2.56 15.30 -20.09
N GLU A 103 -3.10 16.45 -19.69
CA GLU A 103 -3.00 17.70 -20.46
C GLU A 103 -2.01 18.67 -19.81
N TYR A 104 -1.17 19.29 -20.63
CA TYR A 104 -0.29 20.38 -20.20
C TYR A 104 -0.13 21.39 -21.33
N ASN A 105 -0.37 22.68 -21.02
CA ASN A 105 -0.34 23.78 -21.99
C ASN A 105 -1.16 23.50 -23.28
N GLY A 106 -2.35 22.89 -23.13
CA GLY A 106 -3.25 22.57 -24.24
C GLY A 106 -2.80 21.37 -25.10
N VAL A 107 -1.77 20.63 -24.68
CA VAL A 107 -1.27 19.44 -25.37
C VAL A 107 -1.54 18.20 -24.53
N THR A 108 -2.07 17.16 -25.15
CA THR A 108 -2.28 15.85 -24.52
C THR A 108 -1.04 14.97 -24.62
N TYR A 109 -0.57 14.48 -23.48
CA TYR A 109 0.57 13.57 -23.37
C TYR A 109 0.12 12.17 -22.98
N ASN A 110 0.60 11.17 -23.72
CA ASN A 110 0.38 9.74 -23.47
C ASN A 110 1.64 9.03 -22.95
N LYS A 111 2.69 9.80 -22.64
CA LYS A 111 3.97 9.33 -22.11
C LYS A 111 4.65 10.45 -21.33
N CYS A 112 5.63 10.07 -20.51
CA CYS A 112 6.57 10.97 -19.84
C CYS A 112 7.11 12.04 -20.85
N THR A 113 7.08 13.33 -20.50
CA THR A 113 7.50 14.48 -21.35
C THR A 113 8.58 15.32 -20.66
N ASP A 114 9.37 16.09 -21.40
CA ASP A 114 10.34 17.09 -20.87
C ASP A 114 9.90 18.53 -21.15
N ALA A 115 8.66 18.72 -21.63
CA ALA A 115 8.10 20.04 -21.89
C ALA A 115 8.26 20.96 -20.67
N ASP A 116 8.84 22.14 -20.89
CA ASP A 116 9.06 23.19 -19.89
C ASP A 116 9.79 22.74 -18.61
N ASN A 117 10.64 21.70 -18.70
CA ASN A 117 11.31 21.12 -17.52
C ASN A 117 12.81 20.87 -17.71
N GLU A 118 13.51 21.74 -18.43
CA GLU A 118 14.99 21.72 -18.54
C GLU A 118 15.57 20.35 -18.97
N GLY A 119 14.84 19.60 -19.81
CA GLY A 119 15.21 18.26 -20.27
C GLY A 119 14.94 17.12 -19.28
N LYS A 120 14.45 17.41 -18.05
CA LYS A 120 14.01 16.39 -17.09
C LYS A 120 12.64 15.86 -17.48
N LYS A 121 12.51 14.54 -17.60
CA LYS A 121 11.22 13.89 -17.88
C LYS A 121 10.29 13.98 -16.67
N TRP A 122 9.01 14.25 -16.93
CA TRP A 122 7.94 14.32 -15.94
C TRP A 122 6.62 13.83 -16.55
N CYS A 123 5.64 13.60 -15.69
CA CYS A 123 4.28 13.22 -16.05
C CYS A 123 3.31 13.76 -15.01
N ALA A 124 2.01 13.80 -15.32
CA ALA A 124 1.00 14.01 -14.29
C ALA A 124 0.85 12.76 -13.42
N ILE A 125 0.51 12.97 -12.15
CA ILE A 125 0.25 11.93 -11.14
C ILE A 125 -1.23 11.90 -10.71
N ASN A 126 -2.04 12.70 -11.39
CA ASN A 126 -3.48 12.85 -11.22
C ASN A 126 -4.08 13.33 -12.56
N LYS A 127 -5.40 13.16 -12.73
CA LYS A 127 -6.13 13.77 -13.84
C LYS A 127 -6.34 15.27 -13.64
#